data_AF-A0AB35IMK5-F1
#
_entry.id   AF-A0AB35IMK5-F1
#
_cell.length_a   1.000
_cell.length_b   1.000
_cell.length_c   1.000
_cell.angle_alpha   90.00
_cell.angle_beta   90.00
_cell.angle_gamma   90.00
#
_symmetry.space_group_name_H-M   'P 1'
#
loop_
_entity.id
_entity.type
_entity.pdbx_description
1 polymer ?
#
loop_
_entity_poly.entity_id
_entity_poly.type
_entity_poly.pdbx_seq_one_letter_code
_entity_poly.pdbx_strand_id
1 'polypeptide(L)'
;MDLNFSLSETYTGKLWIDGKKIYEKTINIGTLPNNGNSGVKNVAHGISQLDRVIDIRGIAVSGTETIPLPHNNPWVLGETVTIRVSGANITVDTNSNKSSYTGYVTLKYTKK
;
A
#
# COMPACT_ATOMS: atom_id res chain seq x y z
N MET A 1 -8.34 19.61 -0.69
CA MET A 1 -7.81 18.39 -1.33
C MET A 1 -8.98 17.44 -1.39
N ASP A 2 -9.48 17.13 -2.57
CA ASP A 2 -10.64 16.24 -2.71
C ASP A 2 -10.13 14.80 -2.63
N LEU A 3 -10.49 14.11 -1.55
CA LEU A 3 -10.15 12.71 -1.33
C LEU A 3 -11.20 11.85 -2.04
N ASN A 4 -10.83 11.24 -3.16
CA ASN A 4 -11.70 10.34 -3.92
C ASN A 4 -11.03 8.98 -4.14
N PHE A 5 -11.01 8.16 -3.07
CA PHE A 5 -10.42 6.83 -3.10
C PHE A 5 -11.31 5.85 -3.87
N SER A 6 -10.71 5.04 -4.74
CA SER A 6 -11.43 4.05 -5.54
C SER A 6 -10.63 2.77 -5.70
N LEU A 7 -11.33 1.62 -5.75
CA LEU A 7 -10.74 0.33 -6.11
C LEU A 7 -10.45 0.22 -7.61
N SER A 8 -11.07 1.07 -8.41
CA SER A 8 -10.81 1.21 -9.83
C SER A 8 -9.67 2.21 -10.06
N GLU A 9 -8.93 2.00 -11.15
CA GLU A 9 -7.96 2.98 -11.62
C GLU A 9 -8.66 4.26 -12.05
N THR A 10 -8.15 5.41 -11.60
CA THR A 10 -8.68 6.73 -11.96
C THR A 10 -7.54 7.65 -12.42
N TYR A 11 -7.78 8.44 -13.46
CA TYR A 11 -6.83 9.48 -13.84
C TYR A 11 -6.95 10.65 -12.87
N THR A 12 -5.83 11.10 -12.31
CA THR A 12 -5.80 12.15 -11.28
C THR A 12 -5.94 13.57 -11.84
N GLY A 13 -5.95 13.74 -13.17
CA GLY A 13 -5.86 15.06 -13.80
C GLY A 13 -4.45 15.67 -13.78
N LYS A 14 -3.44 14.94 -13.28
CA LYS A 14 -2.05 15.40 -13.13
C LYS A 14 -1.08 14.62 -14.01
N LEU A 15 0.03 15.26 -14.34
CA LEU A 15 1.11 14.68 -15.12
C LEU A 15 2.37 14.51 -14.26
N TRP A 16 3.17 13.50 -14.56
CA TRP A 16 4.52 13.34 -14.05
C TRP A 16 5.49 14.26 -14.80
N ILE A 17 6.73 14.38 -14.30
CA ILE A 17 7.73 15.31 -14.86
C ILE A 17 8.10 15.03 -16.33
N ASP A 18 7.83 13.81 -16.82
CA ASP A 18 8.02 13.40 -18.22
C ASP A 18 6.75 13.56 -19.08
N GLY A 19 5.69 14.16 -18.54
CA GLY A 19 4.42 14.36 -19.21
C GLY A 19 3.46 13.16 -19.17
N LYS A 20 3.84 12.02 -18.58
CA LYS A 20 2.94 10.87 -18.45
C LYS A 20 1.80 11.13 -17.48
N LYS A 21 0.61 10.61 -17.79
CA LYS A 21 -0.56 10.69 -16.90
C LYS A 21 -0.31 9.97 -15.58
N ILE A 22 -0.66 10.62 -14.47
CA ILE A 22 -0.67 10.01 -13.14
C ILE A 22 -2.05 9.43 -12.87
N TYR A 23 -2.08 8.13 -12.62
CA TYR A 23 -3.25 7.39 -12.19
C TYR A 23 -3.20 7.12 -10.69
N GLU A 24 -4.37 6.94 -10.06
CA GLU A 24 -4.51 6.51 -8.68
C GLU A 24 -5.40 5.26 -8.59
N LYS A 25 -5.03 4.32 -7.72
CA LYS A 25 -5.82 3.13 -7.39
C LYS A 25 -5.63 2.78 -5.92
N THR A 26 -6.72 2.45 -5.22
CA THR A 26 -6.71 1.87 -3.87
C THR A 26 -6.83 0.36 -3.97
N ILE A 27 -5.98 -0.35 -3.24
CA ILE A 27 -5.94 -1.81 -3.19
C ILE A 27 -6.27 -2.24 -1.77
N ASN A 28 -7.28 -3.10 -1.63
CA ASN A 28 -7.54 -3.81 -0.38
C ASN A 28 -6.45 -4.87 -0.20
N ILE A 29 -5.58 -4.68 0.79
CA ILE A 29 -4.50 -5.64 1.09
C ILE A 29 -4.94 -6.71 2.09
N GLY A 30 -6.19 -6.65 2.57
CA GLY A 30 -6.79 -7.60 3.50
C GLY A 30 -6.07 -7.64 4.85
N THR A 31 -6.17 -8.78 5.52
CA THR A 31 -5.50 -9.02 6.81
C THR A 31 -3.97 -8.98 6.67
N LEU A 32 -3.29 -8.25 7.55
CA LEU A 32 -1.82 -8.18 7.58
C LEU A 32 -1.22 -9.51 8.08
N PRO A 33 0.03 -9.84 7.70
CA PRO A 33 0.67 -11.07 8.15
C PRO A 33 1.01 -11.05 9.64
N ASN A 34 1.33 -12.23 10.16
CA ASN A 34 2.03 -12.40 11.42
C ASN A 34 3.52 -12.71 11.16
N ASN A 35 4.36 -12.63 12.20
CA ASN A 35 5.78 -12.94 12.09
C ASN A 35 6.11 -14.45 12.07
N GLY A 36 5.11 -15.35 12.20
CA GLY A 36 5.31 -16.80 12.24
C GLY A 36 5.53 -17.45 10.87
N ASN A 37 5.05 -16.82 9.79
CA ASN A 37 5.21 -17.28 8.40
C ASN A 37 5.98 -16.24 7.57
N SER A 38 7.26 -16.05 7.90
CA SER A 38 8.19 -15.09 7.29
C SER A 38 7.83 -13.60 7.44
N GLY A 39 6.66 -13.26 7.99
CA GLY A 39 6.22 -11.87 8.09
C GLY A 39 5.80 -11.25 6.77
N VAL A 40 5.75 -12.00 5.67
CA VAL A 40 5.58 -11.46 4.31
C VAL A 40 4.25 -11.88 3.69
N LYS A 41 3.53 -10.92 3.10
CA LYS A 41 2.33 -11.15 2.29
C LYS A 41 2.44 -10.41 0.96
N ASN A 42 2.09 -11.08 -0.13
CA ASN A 42 1.98 -10.46 -1.46
C ASN A 42 0.51 -10.33 -1.86
N VAL A 43 0.13 -9.16 -2.37
CA VAL A 43 -1.21 -8.86 -2.87
C VAL A 43 -1.09 -8.31 -4.28
N ALA A 44 -1.74 -8.94 -5.25
CA ALA A 44 -1.73 -8.46 -6.63
C ALA A 44 -2.40 -7.08 -6.72
N HIS A 45 -1.71 -6.09 -7.29
CA HIS A 45 -2.29 -4.74 -7.41
C HIS A 45 -3.21 -4.60 -8.64
N GLY A 46 -3.11 -5.50 -9.62
CA GLY A 46 -3.96 -5.53 -10.82
C GLY A 46 -3.85 -4.26 -11.66
N ILE A 47 -2.63 -3.74 -11.85
CA ILE A 47 -2.34 -2.57 -12.69
C ILE A 47 -1.58 -3.08 -13.90
N SER A 48 -2.15 -2.89 -15.09
CA SER A 48 -1.51 -3.24 -16.35
C SER A 48 -0.45 -2.19 -16.72
N GLN A 49 0.63 -2.61 -17.39
CA GLN A 49 1.65 -1.71 -17.94
C GLN A 49 2.20 -0.68 -16.91
N LEU A 50 2.33 -1.08 -15.65
CA LEU A 50 2.92 -0.25 -14.60
C LEU A 50 4.34 0.16 -15.03
N ASP A 51 4.62 1.46 -14.97
CA ASP A 51 5.91 2.03 -15.31
C ASP A 51 6.64 2.50 -14.05
N ARG A 52 6.04 3.45 -13.33
CA ARG A 52 6.61 4.01 -12.11
C ARG A 52 5.53 4.22 -11.06
N VAL A 53 5.83 3.83 -9.83
CA VAL A 53 5.07 4.25 -8.64
C VAL A 53 5.63 5.58 -8.15
N ILE A 54 4.75 6.55 -7.97
CA ILE A 54 5.05 7.93 -7.55
C ILE A 54 4.79 8.11 -6.06
N ASP A 55 3.74 7.49 -5.54
CA ASP A 55 3.29 7.63 -4.16
C ASP A 55 2.75 6.30 -3.65
N ILE A 56 3.09 5.97 -2.41
CA ILE A 56 2.61 4.80 -1.68
C ILE A 56 2.09 5.32 -0.34
N ARG A 57 0.78 5.23 -0.13
CA ARG A 57 0.13 5.59 1.14
C ARG A 57 -0.86 4.53 1.53
N GLY A 58 -1.03 4.28 2.81
CA GLY A 58 -2.05 3.34 3.25
C GLY A 58 -2.40 3.49 4.72
N ILE A 59 -3.38 2.69 5.13
CA ILE A 59 -3.77 2.53 6.52
C ILE A 59 -4.02 1.06 6.83
N ALA A 60 -3.85 0.69 8.08
CA ALA A 60 -4.36 -0.58 8.62
C ALA A 60 -5.14 -0.33 9.91
N VAL A 61 -6.21 -1.09 10.10
CA VAL A 61 -7.17 -0.89 11.20
C VAL A 61 -7.36 -2.18 11.98
N SER A 62 -7.29 -2.10 13.30
CA SER A 62 -7.58 -3.19 14.25
C SER A 62 -8.44 -2.64 15.39
N GLY A 63 -9.72 -3.00 15.45
CA GLY A 63 -10.66 -2.44 16.42
C GLY A 63 -10.76 -0.91 16.29
N THR A 64 -10.38 -0.18 17.33
CA THR A 64 -10.36 1.30 17.35
C THR A 64 -9.02 1.90 16.95
N GLU A 65 -7.99 1.10 16.71
CA GLU A 65 -6.65 1.57 16.34
C GLU A 65 -6.50 1.65 14.82
N THR A 66 -5.93 2.74 14.35
CA THR A 66 -5.51 2.93 12.95
C THR A 66 -4.04 3.30 12.90
N ILE A 67 -3.26 2.56 12.12
CA ILE A 67 -1.85 2.86 11.86
C ILE A 67 -1.68 3.32 10.40
N PRO A 68 -0.80 4.32 10.14
CA PRO A 68 -0.41 4.63 8.77
C PRO A 68 0.43 3.49 8.20
N LEU A 69 0.39 3.30 6.88
CA LEU A 69 1.28 2.38 6.17
C LEU A 69 2.18 3.19 5.22
N PRO A 70 3.50 2.96 5.23
CA PRO A 70 4.24 2.08 6.15
C PRO A 70 4.22 2.57 7.61
N HIS A 71 4.48 1.67 8.55
CA HIS A 71 4.44 1.93 9.99
C HIS A 71 5.76 1.54 10.67
N ASN A 72 6.21 2.36 11.62
CA ASN A 72 7.22 2.00 12.60
C ASN A 72 6.79 2.52 13.97
N ASN A 73 6.74 1.65 14.98
CA ASN A 73 6.53 2.08 16.36
C ASN A 73 7.88 2.41 17.01
N PRO A 74 8.13 3.68 17.40
CA PRO A 74 9.41 4.06 17.99
C PRO A 74 9.60 3.54 19.43
N TRP A 75 8.52 3.07 20.08
CA TRP A 75 8.54 2.62 21.47
C TRP A 75 8.62 1.09 21.62
N VAL A 76 8.34 0.36 20.55
CA VAL A 76 8.35 -1.11 20.54
C VAL A 76 9.29 -1.59 19.42
N LEU A 77 10.48 -2.01 19.82
CA LEU A 77 11.50 -2.46 18.88
C LEU A 77 10.97 -3.62 18.02
N GLY A 78 11.06 -3.46 16.70
CA GLY A 78 10.63 -4.49 15.75
C GLY A 78 9.14 -4.48 15.44
N GLU A 79 8.34 -3.57 15.99
CA GLU A 79 6.98 -3.34 15.54
C GLU A 79 6.99 -2.43 14.29
N THR A 80 7.15 -3.08 13.15
CA THR A 80 7.20 -2.41 11.84
C THR A 80 6.26 -3.08 10.85
N VAL A 81 5.72 -2.26 9.94
CA VAL A 81 5.00 -2.70 8.75
C VAL A 81 5.59 -1.99 7.54
N THR A 82 6.18 -2.73 6.61
CA THR A 82 6.74 -2.19 5.38
C THR A 82 5.82 -2.47 4.22
N ILE A 83 5.67 -1.50 3.32
CA ILE A 83 4.95 -1.65 2.05
C ILE A 83 5.93 -1.42 0.91
N ARG A 84 6.02 -2.37 -0.02
CA ARG A 84 6.80 -2.24 -1.26
C ARG A 84 5.95 -2.64 -2.44
N VAL A 85 6.16 -2.00 -3.59
CA VAL A 85 5.59 -2.46 -4.86
C VAL A 85 6.70 -3.14 -5.66
N SER A 86 6.50 -4.41 -6.02
CA SER A 86 7.46 -5.19 -6.79
C SER A 86 6.75 -6.04 -7.82
N GLY A 87 7.11 -5.86 -9.10
CA GLY A 87 6.46 -6.55 -10.22
C GLY A 87 4.96 -6.27 -10.26
N ALA A 88 4.16 -7.33 -10.12
CA ALA A 88 2.69 -7.27 -10.14
C ALA A 88 2.04 -7.17 -8.73
N ASN A 89 2.84 -7.05 -7.68
CA ASN A 89 2.38 -7.18 -6.30
C ASN A 89 2.73 -5.97 -5.44
N ILE A 90 1.87 -5.74 -4.44
CA ILE A 90 2.21 -5.05 -3.21
C ILE A 90 2.69 -6.10 -2.21
N THR A 91 3.91 -5.94 -1.72
CA THR A 91 4.48 -6.74 -0.64
C THR A 91 4.27 -6.01 0.68
N VAL A 92 3.68 -6.70 1.65
CA VAL A 92 3.45 -6.25 3.02
C VAL A 92 4.31 -7.10 3.93
N ASP A 93 5.27 -6.48 4.60
CA ASP A 93 6.13 -7.18 5.57
C ASP A 93 5.87 -6.67 6.98
N THR A 94 5.84 -7.58 7.95
CA THR A 94 5.64 -7.27 9.35
C THR A 94 6.68 -8.00 10.20
N ASN A 95 7.32 -7.31 11.13
CA ASN A 95 8.26 -7.93 12.07
C ASN A 95 7.62 -8.22 13.46
N SER A 96 6.31 -8.01 13.57
CA SER A 96 5.48 -8.35 14.73
C SER A 96 4.16 -8.95 14.26
N ASN A 97 3.37 -9.56 15.16
CA ASN A 97 2.05 -10.04 14.80
C ASN A 97 1.11 -8.85 14.49
N LYS A 98 0.61 -8.78 13.25
CA LYS A 98 -0.38 -7.79 12.81
C LYS A 98 -1.63 -8.44 12.21
N SER A 99 -1.88 -9.72 12.51
CA SER A 99 -3.02 -10.46 11.93
C SER A 99 -4.40 -10.00 12.41
N SER A 100 -4.48 -9.10 13.39
CA SER A 100 -5.73 -8.43 13.75
C SER A 100 -6.04 -7.21 12.88
N TYR A 101 -5.06 -6.69 12.12
CA TYR A 101 -5.24 -5.52 11.28
C TYR A 101 -5.68 -5.91 9.88
N THR A 102 -6.57 -5.11 9.30
CA THR A 102 -6.91 -5.14 7.87
C THR A 102 -6.54 -3.81 7.24
N GLY A 103 -6.07 -3.82 5.99
CA GLY A 103 -5.49 -2.61 5.40
C GLY A 103 -5.89 -2.29 3.96
N TYR A 104 -5.65 -1.04 3.61
CA TYR A 104 -5.75 -0.50 2.26
C TYR A 104 -4.48 0.26 1.90
N VAL A 105 -4.01 0.08 0.67
CA VAL A 105 -2.87 0.82 0.10
C VAL A 105 -3.33 1.54 -1.16
N THR A 106 -3.17 2.85 -1.20
CA THR A 106 -3.36 3.67 -2.39
C THR A 106 -2.03 3.91 -3.07
N LEU A 107 -1.98 3.61 -4.37
CA LEU A 107 -0.83 3.88 -5.22
C LEU A 107 -1.15 5.01 -6.18
N LYS A 108 -0.23 5.96 -6.35
CA LYS A 108 -0.19 6.82 -7.54
C LYS A 108 0.93 6.36 -8.45
N TYR A 109 0.68 6.32 -9.75
CA TYR A 109 1.62 5.72 -10.70
C TYR A 109 1.46 6.24 -12.13
N THR A 110 2.49 6.04 -12.95
CA THR A 110 2.45 6.18 -14.40
C THR A 110 2.34 4.82 -15.07
N LYS A 111 1.92 4.84 -16.34
CA LYS A 111 1.90 3.67 -17.23
C LYS A 111 2.90 3.84 -18.36
N LYS A 112 3.35 2.71 -18.92
CA LYS A 112 4.29 2.67 -20.06
C LYS A 112 3.66 3.27 -21.31
#